data_AF-A0A2N2NDR8-F1
#
_entry.id   AF-A0A2N2NDR8-F1
#
_cell.length_a   1.000
_cell.length_b   1.000
_cell.length_c   1.000
_cell.angle_alpha   90.00
_cell.angle_beta   90.00
_cell.angle_gamma   90.00
#
_symmetry.space_group_name_H-M   'P 1'
#
loop_
_entity.id
_entity.type
_entity.pdbx_description
1 polymer ?
#
loop_
_entity_poly.entity_id
_entity_poly.type
_entity_poly.pdbx_seq_one_letter_code
_entity_poly.pdbx_strand_id
1 'polypeptide(L)'
;MKVIGILVNFIGIVIKGMVILAICSSILFVAYKGNLPMDVPQAPKGMTYFEFMGDRIDAAKTVKPSQCGWGMILSLAALGPIYSAVYTEVGIHPDGFIARGTAPDPDIPKGVAGAEWYEVPGIWWNTVERLSWTMLGKPATYGCKFRPVQ
;
A
#
# COMPACT_ATOMS: atom_id res chain seq x y z
N MET A 1 -5.51 24.91 -39.49
CA MET A 1 -5.75 25.36 -38.09
C MET A 1 -6.95 24.67 -37.43
N LYS A 2 -8.16 24.64 -38.03
CA LYS A 2 -9.34 23.94 -37.46
C LYS A 2 -9.13 22.45 -37.18
N VAL A 3 -8.55 21.70 -38.13
CA VAL A 3 -8.30 20.25 -37.99
C VAL A 3 -7.33 19.94 -36.85
N ILE A 4 -6.30 20.78 -36.68
CA ILE A 4 -5.31 20.66 -35.59
C ILE A 4 -5.99 20.91 -34.24
N GLY A 5 -6.86 21.92 -34.15
CA GLY A 5 -7.62 22.19 -32.91
C GLY A 5 -8.57 21.06 -32.52
N ILE A 6 -9.23 20.43 -33.50
CA ILE A 6 -10.10 19.27 -33.27
C ILE A 6 -9.28 18.06 -32.79
N LEU A 7 -8.12 17.81 -33.40
CA LEU A 7 -7.22 16.71 -33.02
C LEU A 7 -6.70 16.88 -31.59
N VAL A 8 -6.24 18.08 -31.22
CA VAL A 8 -5.75 18.38 -29.85
C VAL A 8 -6.86 18.22 -28.82
N ASN A 9 -8.08 18.68 -29.11
CA ASN A 9 -9.21 18.51 -28.21
C ASN A 9 -9.57 17.03 -28.03
N PHE A 10 -9.55 16.25 -29.11
CA PHE A 10 -9.81 14.82 -29.06
C PHE A 10 -8.76 14.07 -28.23
N ILE A 11 -7.47 14.36 -28.44
CA ILE A 11 -6.38 13.82 -27.62
C ILE A 11 -6.59 14.17 -26.14
N GLY A 12 -6.97 15.43 -25.83
CA GLY A 12 -7.25 15.86 -24.48
C GLY A 12 -8.40 15.09 -23.82
N ILE A 13 -9.49 14.82 -24.56
CA ILE A 13 -10.62 14.00 -24.08
C ILE A 13 -10.17 12.57 -23.80
N VAL A 14 -9.39 11.98 -24.72
CA VAL A 14 -8.88 10.61 -24.57
C VAL A 14 -7.96 10.49 -23.35
N ILE A 15 -7.02 11.42 -23.16
CA ILE A 15 -6.12 11.43 -22.00
C ILE A 15 -6.92 11.56 -20.70
N LYS A 16 -7.88 12.50 -20.63
CA LYS A 16 -8.74 12.64 -19.45
C LYS A 16 -9.52 11.37 -19.15
N GLY A 17 -10.11 10.75 -20.18
CA GLY A 17 -10.83 9.50 -20.06
C GLY A 17 -9.94 8.37 -19.51
N MET A 18 -8.73 8.21 -20.05
CA MET A 18 -7.77 7.20 -19.57
C MET A 18 -7.34 7.43 -18.11
N VAL A 19 -7.07 8.68 -17.72
CA VAL A 19 -6.71 9.01 -16.33
C VAL A 19 -7.86 8.69 -15.38
N ILE A 20 -9.10 9.05 -15.73
CA ILE A 20 -10.28 8.74 -14.92
C ILE A 20 -10.44 7.21 -14.78
N LEU A 21 -10.35 6.47 -15.89
CA LEU A 21 -10.44 5.01 -15.87
C LEU A 21 -9.34 4.35 -15.03
N ALA A 22 -8.10 4.85 -15.10
CA ALA A 22 -6.99 4.38 -14.30
C ALA A 22 -7.22 4.60 -12.79
N ILE A 23 -7.76 5.76 -12.41
CA ILE A 23 -8.11 6.06 -11.01
C ILE A 23 -9.25 5.15 -10.55
N CYS A 24 -10.34 5.05 -11.32
CA CYS A 24 -11.49 4.22 -10.96
C CYS A 24 -11.11 2.74 -10.83
N SER A 25 -10.32 2.20 -11.76
CA SER A 25 -9.85 0.81 -11.70
C SER A 25 -8.94 0.56 -10.49
N SER A 26 -8.05 1.51 -10.16
CA SER A 26 -7.19 1.41 -8.97
C SER A 26 -8.01 1.41 -7.68
N ILE A 27 -9.02 2.28 -7.56
CA ILE A 27 -9.92 2.31 -6.40
C ILE A 27 -10.69 1.00 -6.27
N LEU A 28 -11.24 0.50 -7.39
CA LEU A 28 -11.96 -0.78 -7.41
C LEU A 28 -11.05 -1.95 -7.02
N PHE A 29 -9.80 -1.95 -7.49
CA PHE A 29 -8.81 -2.96 -7.12
C PHE A 29 -8.51 -2.95 -5.62
N VAL A 30 -8.25 -1.77 -5.03
CA VAL A 30 -8.03 -1.62 -3.58
C VAL A 30 -9.26 -2.00 -2.78
N ALA A 31 -10.45 -1.61 -3.22
CA ALA A 31 -11.69 -1.99 -2.56
C ALA A 31 -11.92 -3.50 -2.61
N TYR A 32 -11.68 -4.13 -3.77
CA TYR A 32 -11.79 -5.58 -3.92
C TYR A 32 -10.79 -6.31 -3.02
N LYS A 33 -9.50 -5.99 -3.15
CA LYS A 33 -8.44 -6.65 -2.39
C LYS A 33 -8.54 -6.37 -0.89
N GLY A 34 -8.96 -5.17 -0.48
CA GLY A 34 -9.12 -4.81 0.92
C GLY A 34 -10.26 -5.51 1.65
N ASN A 35 -11.22 -6.07 0.92
CA ASN A 35 -12.29 -6.92 1.46
C ASN A 35 -11.97 -8.42 1.37
N LEU A 36 -10.82 -8.83 0.83
CA LEU A 36 -10.34 -10.20 0.91
C LEU A 36 -9.52 -10.41 2.19
N PRO A 37 -9.40 -11.66 2.67
CA PRO A 37 -8.48 -11.98 3.77
C PRO A 37 -7.06 -11.53 3.45
N MET A 38 -6.39 -10.92 4.42
CA MET A 38 -5.00 -10.47 4.27
C MET A 38 -4.05 -11.65 4.05
N ASP A 39 -3.00 -11.43 3.27
CA ASP A 39 -1.94 -12.40 2.98
C ASP A 39 -0.75 -12.26 3.96
N VAL A 40 -1.04 -11.80 5.18
CA VAL A 40 -0.06 -11.65 6.26
C VAL A 40 -0.16 -12.86 7.20
N PRO A 41 0.87 -13.72 7.30
CA PRO A 41 0.78 -14.97 8.08
C PRO A 41 0.47 -14.79 9.57
N GLN A 42 0.78 -13.62 10.13
CA GLN A 42 0.55 -13.30 11.54
C GLN A 42 -0.83 -12.66 11.79
N ALA A 43 -1.56 -12.28 10.74
CA ALA A 43 -2.90 -11.72 10.89
C ALA A 43 -3.91 -12.80 11.33
N PRO A 44 -4.94 -12.44 12.11
CA PRO A 44 -6.02 -13.37 12.44
C PRO A 44 -6.62 -13.98 11.17
N LYS A 45 -6.93 -15.28 11.22
CA LYS A 45 -7.47 -16.00 10.06
C LYS A 45 -8.77 -15.35 9.59
N GLY A 46 -8.81 -14.98 8.31
CA GLY A 46 -10.00 -14.40 7.68
C GLY A 46 -10.16 -12.89 7.88
N MET A 47 -9.29 -12.24 8.67
CA MET A 47 -9.31 -10.79 8.81
C MET A 47 -8.98 -10.11 7.49
N THR A 48 -9.84 -9.19 7.07
CA THR A 48 -9.64 -8.35 5.90
C THR A 48 -8.77 -7.13 6.22
N TYR A 49 -8.19 -6.50 5.20
CA TYR A 49 -7.38 -5.30 5.40
C TYR A 49 -8.17 -4.15 6.01
N PHE A 50 -9.45 -3.97 5.62
CA PHE A 50 -10.29 -2.91 6.17
C PHE A 50 -10.70 -3.15 7.62
N GLU A 51 -10.96 -4.41 7.99
CA GLU A 51 -11.17 -4.77 9.41
C GLU A 51 -9.93 -4.50 10.23
N PHE A 52 -8.75 -4.91 9.73
CA PHE A 52 -7.47 -4.61 10.36
C PHE A 52 -7.30 -3.11 10.57
N MET A 53 -7.45 -2.28 9.52
CA MET A 53 -7.28 -0.84 9.65
C MET A 53 -8.32 -0.20 10.59
N GLY A 54 -9.56 -0.67 10.58
CA GLY A 54 -10.60 -0.22 11.52
C GLY A 54 -10.22 -0.52 12.97
N ASP A 55 -9.75 -1.74 13.24
CA ASP A 55 -9.26 -2.17 14.54
C ASP A 55 -8.03 -1.37 15.00
N ARG A 56 -7.10 -1.06 14.07
CA ARG A 56 -5.93 -0.21 14.37
C ARG A 56 -6.33 1.23 14.68
N ILE A 57 -7.30 1.81 13.96
CA ILE A 57 -7.81 3.16 14.25
C ILE A 57 -8.50 3.20 15.62
N ASP A 58 -9.23 2.16 16.00
CA ASP A 58 -9.81 2.05 17.33
C ASP A 58 -8.73 1.95 18.41
N ALA A 59 -7.74 1.07 18.21
CA ALA A 59 -6.60 0.94 19.10
C ALA A 59 -5.83 2.27 19.28
N ALA A 60 -5.66 3.07 18.22
CA ALA A 60 -5.03 4.39 18.26
C ALA A 60 -5.77 5.40 19.16
N LYS A 61 -7.08 5.24 19.37
CA LYS A 61 -7.85 6.10 20.28
C LYS A 61 -7.63 5.74 21.75
N THR A 62 -7.30 4.48 22.02
CA THR A 62 -7.18 3.94 23.38
C THR A 62 -5.75 3.98 23.93
N VAL A 63 -4.73 4.06 23.05
CA VAL A 63 -3.34 4.18 23.46
C VAL A 63 -3.08 5.53 24.14
N LYS A 64 -2.28 5.52 25.21
CA LYS A 64 -1.86 6.73 25.92
C LYS A 64 -0.36 6.98 25.69
N PRO A 65 0.04 8.17 25.20
CA PRO A 65 -0.81 9.27 24.72
C PRO A 65 -1.46 8.96 23.35
N SER A 66 -2.66 9.48 23.07
CA SER A 66 -3.40 9.17 21.83
C SER A 66 -2.74 9.75 20.58
N GLN A 67 -2.00 10.87 20.72
CA GLN A 67 -1.23 11.49 19.65
C GLN A 67 -0.20 10.52 19.07
N CYS A 68 0.32 9.60 19.88
CA CYS A 68 1.26 8.59 19.44
C CYS A 68 0.59 7.60 18.47
N GLY A 69 -0.61 7.11 18.80
CA GLY A 69 -1.36 6.18 17.94
C GLY A 69 -1.77 6.83 16.63
N TRP A 70 -2.36 8.04 16.70
CA TRP A 70 -2.71 8.81 15.52
C TRP A 70 -1.50 9.19 14.67
N GLY A 71 -0.38 9.52 15.30
CA GLY A 71 0.89 9.78 14.62
C GLY A 71 1.30 8.60 13.75
N MET A 72 1.24 7.37 14.27
CA MET A 72 1.56 6.17 13.49
C MET A 72 0.58 5.94 12.33
N ILE A 73 -0.72 6.12 12.54
CA ILE A 73 -1.73 5.98 11.47
C ILE A 73 -1.49 7.01 10.37
N LEU A 74 -1.22 8.27 10.72
CA LEU A 74 -0.96 9.34 9.75
C LEU A 74 0.36 9.13 9.01
N SER A 75 1.40 8.67 9.71
CA SER A 75 2.66 8.29 9.07
C SER A 75 2.46 7.15 8.07
N LEU A 76 1.67 6.13 8.41
CA LEU A 76 1.33 5.06 7.45
C LEU A 76 0.54 5.61 6.26
N ALA A 77 -0.44 6.48 6.48
CA ALA A 77 -1.23 7.06 5.40
C ALA A 77 -0.37 7.93 4.45
N ALA A 78 0.60 8.67 4.98
CA ALA A 78 1.47 9.53 4.19
C ALA A 78 2.61 8.76 3.48
N LEU A 79 3.24 7.82 4.18
CA LEU A 79 4.44 7.13 3.70
C LEU A 79 4.15 5.75 3.10
N GLY A 80 3.11 5.07 3.57
CA GLY A 80 2.75 3.71 3.12
C GLY A 80 2.61 3.58 1.60
N PRO A 81 1.92 4.50 0.88
CA PRO A 81 1.85 4.44 -0.58
C PRO A 81 3.22 4.56 -1.27
N ILE A 82 4.13 5.38 -0.72
CA ILE A 82 5.46 5.61 -1.29
C ILE A 82 6.34 4.39 -1.02
N TYR A 83 6.41 3.93 0.24
CA TYR A 83 7.22 2.78 0.63
C TYR A 83 6.75 1.49 -0.05
N SER A 84 5.44 1.27 -0.18
CA SER A 84 4.92 0.10 -0.90
C SER A 84 5.34 0.10 -2.38
N ALA A 85 5.33 1.25 -3.05
CA ALA A 85 5.81 1.37 -4.43
C ALA A 85 7.32 1.11 -4.52
N VAL A 86 8.12 1.76 -3.67
CA VAL A 86 9.59 1.59 -3.64
C VAL A 86 9.97 0.15 -3.33
N TYR A 87 9.36 -0.48 -2.33
CA TYR A 87 9.68 -1.85 -1.94
C TYR A 87 9.26 -2.85 -3.02
N THR A 88 8.13 -2.61 -3.69
CA THR A 88 7.71 -3.42 -4.84
C THR A 88 8.74 -3.33 -5.96
N GLU A 89 9.16 -2.11 -6.31
CA GLU A 89 10.18 -1.86 -7.35
C GLU A 89 11.51 -2.56 -7.03
N VAL A 90 11.97 -2.46 -5.78
CA VAL A 90 13.20 -3.13 -5.33
C VAL A 90 13.06 -4.66 -5.38
N GLY A 91 11.89 -5.21 -5.07
CA GLY A 91 11.67 -6.64 -5.13
C GLY A 91 11.65 -7.20 -6.55
N ILE A 92 11.02 -6.48 -7.50
CA ILE A 92 10.95 -6.91 -8.90
C ILE A 92 12.25 -6.63 -9.68
N HIS A 93 13.00 -5.60 -9.29
CA HIS A 93 14.29 -5.22 -9.87
C HIS A 93 15.40 -5.16 -8.79
N PRO A 94 15.82 -6.32 -8.25
CA PRO A 94 16.77 -6.37 -7.12
C PRO A 94 18.17 -5.83 -7.45
N ASP A 95 18.57 -5.81 -8.73
CA ASP A 95 19.85 -5.25 -9.18
C ASP A 95 19.75 -3.80 -9.70
N GLY A 96 18.54 -3.22 -9.63
CA GLY A 96 18.21 -1.89 -10.16
C GLY A 96 18.80 -0.73 -9.35
N PHE A 97 18.69 0.48 -9.90
CA PHE A 97 19.25 1.69 -9.28
C PHE A 97 18.66 1.96 -7.88
N ILE A 98 17.34 1.81 -7.73
CA ILE A 98 16.65 2.02 -6.46
C ILE A 98 17.09 0.99 -5.41
N ALA A 99 17.26 -0.27 -5.82
CA ALA A 99 17.68 -1.35 -4.91
C ALA A 99 19.06 -1.08 -4.29
N ARG A 100 20.00 -0.52 -5.06
CA ARG A 100 21.35 -0.17 -4.57
C ARG A 100 21.34 0.90 -3.48
N GLY A 101 20.37 1.81 -3.52
CA GLY A 101 20.20 2.88 -2.52
C GLY A 101 19.26 2.51 -1.37
N THR A 102 18.62 1.34 -1.42
CA THR A 102 17.61 0.92 -0.45
C THR A 102 18.26 -0.01 0.58
N ALA A 103 18.08 0.31 1.87
CA ALA A 103 18.55 -0.58 2.93
C ALA A 103 17.76 -1.91 2.92
N PRO A 104 18.39 -3.04 3.27
CA PRO A 104 17.66 -4.30 3.42
C PRO A 104 16.55 -4.19 4.46
N ASP A 105 15.33 -4.54 4.08
CA ASP A 105 14.15 -4.52 4.94
C ASP A 105 13.35 -5.83 4.76
N PRO A 106 12.87 -6.47 5.85
CA PRO A 106 12.10 -7.71 5.78
C PRO A 106 10.77 -7.59 5.01
N ASP A 107 10.20 -6.38 4.89
CA ASP A 107 8.93 -6.14 4.21
C ASP A 107 9.10 -5.98 2.68
N ILE A 108 10.35 -5.90 2.17
CA ILE A 108 10.63 -5.96 0.73
C ILE A 108 10.26 -7.37 0.21
N PRO A 109 9.41 -7.48 -0.83
CA PRO A 109 8.99 -8.76 -1.36
C PRO A 109 10.17 -9.54 -1.96
N LYS A 110 10.22 -10.85 -1.68
CA LYS A 110 11.29 -11.76 -2.11
C LYS A 110 10.76 -12.77 -3.10
N GLY A 111 11.62 -13.23 -4.02
CA GLY A 111 11.26 -14.24 -5.01
C GLY A 111 10.33 -13.73 -6.12
N VAL A 112 10.26 -12.42 -6.32
CA VAL A 112 9.42 -11.75 -7.32
C VAL A 112 10.23 -11.03 -8.39
N ALA A 113 11.52 -11.34 -8.52
CA ALA A 113 12.41 -10.71 -9.47
C ALA A 113 11.93 -11.00 -10.91
N GLY A 114 11.83 -9.95 -11.73
CA GLY A 114 11.34 -10.06 -13.10
C GLY A 114 9.84 -10.37 -13.21
N ALA A 115 9.04 -10.04 -12.19
CA ALA A 115 7.59 -10.21 -12.22
C ALA A 115 6.97 -9.55 -13.47
N GLU A 116 5.99 -10.23 -14.05
CA GLU A 116 5.24 -9.72 -15.19
C GLU A 116 4.38 -8.52 -14.76
N TRP A 117 4.08 -7.62 -15.70
CA TRP A 117 3.37 -6.36 -15.40
C TRP A 117 2.01 -6.58 -14.71
N TYR A 118 1.33 -7.69 -14.99
CA TYR A 118 0.02 -8.02 -14.42
C TYR A 118 0.11 -8.62 -13.00
N GLU A 119 1.30 -9.06 -12.57
CA GLU A 119 1.56 -9.56 -11.22
C GLU A 119 1.87 -8.42 -10.24
N VAL A 120 2.42 -7.31 -10.76
CA VAL A 120 2.85 -6.14 -9.98
C VAL A 120 1.75 -5.59 -9.06
N PRO A 121 0.48 -5.41 -9.49
CA PRO A 121 -0.57 -4.92 -8.58
C PRO A 121 -0.78 -5.83 -7.37
N GLY A 122 -0.67 -7.15 -7.54
CA GLY A 122 -0.79 -8.13 -6.46
C GLY A 122 0.39 -8.07 -5.50
N ILE A 123 1.62 -8.00 -6.03
CA ILE A 123 2.85 -7.86 -5.25
C ILE A 123 2.82 -6.55 -4.44
N TRP A 124 2.41 -5.45 -5.08
CA TRP A 124 2.24 -4.16 -4.44
C TRP A 124 1.22 -4.23 -3.29
N TRP A 125 0.05 -4.82 -3.53
CA TRP A 125 -0.96 -4.98 -2.48
C TRP A 125 -0.45 -5.77 -1.27
N ASN A 126 0.21 -6.91 -1.51
CA ASN A 126 0.79 -7.72 -0.45
C ASN A 126 1.88 -6.95 0.33
N THR A 127 2.58 -6.04 -0.34
CA THR A 127 3.57 -5.15 0.30
C THR A 127 2.88 -4.08 1.16
N VAL A 128 1.76 -3.51 0.71
CA VAL A 128 0.91 -2.62 1.53
C VAL A 128 0.46 -3.33 2.80
N GLU A 129 -0.09 -4.54 2.70
CA GLU A 129 -0.54 -5.29 3.87
C GLU A 129 0.59 -5.58 4.86
N ARG A 130 1.75 -6.02 4.36
CA ARG A 130 2.93 -6.29 5.21
C ARG A 130 3.44 -5.04 5.91
N LEU A 131 3.60 -3.92 5.19
CA LEU A 131 4.04 -2.65 5.78
C LEU A 131 3.06 -2.15 6.85
N SER A 132 1.77 -2.16 6.54
CA SER A 132 0.72 -1.78 7.48
C SER A 132 0.73 -2.68 8.72
N TRP A 133 0.94 -3.98 8.54
CA TRP A 133 1.07 -4.94 9.64
C TRP A 133 2.32 -4.71 10.47
N THR A 134 3.49 -4.51 9.85
CA THR A 134 4.73 -4.21 10.57
C THR A 134 4.60 -2.95 11.41
N MET A 135 3.95 -1.92 10.86
CA MET A 135 3.80 -0.64 11.55
C MET A 135 2.75 -0.69 12.66
N LEU A 136 1.59 -1.31 12.45
CA LEU A 136 0.44 -1.18 13.35
C LEU A 136 -0.01 -2.50 14.00
N GLY A 137 0.31 -3.64 13.39
CA GLY A 137 -0.11 -4.97 13.83
C GLY A 137 0.90 -5.65 14.75
N LYS A 138 2.20 -5.51 14.47
CA LYS A 138 3.26 -6.13 15.28
C LYS A 138 3.34 -5.46 16.67
N PRO A 139 3.36 -6.23 17.76
CA PRO A 139 3.59 -5.69 19.10
C PRO A 139 4.93 -4.96 19.18
N ALA A 140 4.90 -3.67 19.50
CA ALA A 140 6.12 -2.88 19.68
C ALA A 140 6.68 -3.06 21.09
N THR A 141 7.96 -3.44 21.20
CA THR A 141 8.66 -3.55 22.49
C THR A 141 8.80 -2.17 23.16
N TYR A 142 9.02 -1.13 22.35
CA TYR A 142 9.25 0.26 22.75
C TYR A 142 8.36 1.21 21.93
N GLY A 143 8.07 2.40 22.45
CA GLY A 143 7.24 3.40 21.76
C GLY A 143 5.74 3.17 21.95
N CYS A 144 4.96 3.38 20.89
CA CYS A 144 3.49 3.26 20.92
C CYS A 144 3.02 1.82 21.06
N LYS A 145 2.39 1.49 22.17
CA LYS A 145 1.86 0.14 22.41
C LYS A 145 0.39 0.08 22.09
N PHE A 146 0.08 -0.29 20.85
CA PHE A 146 -1.26 -0.65 20.46
C PHE A 146 -1.70 -1.91 21.20
N ARG A 147 -3.00 -2.02 21.50
CA ARG A 147 -3.57 -3.28 21.96
C ARG A 147 -3.41 -4.36 20.86
N PRO A 148 -3.38 -5.65 21.24
CA PRO A 148 -3.36 -6.74 20.27
C PRO A 148 -4.49 -6.62 19.23
N VAL A 149 -4.23 -7.11 18.03
CA VAL A 149 -5.23 -7.23 16.95
C VAL A 149 -6.33 -8.19 17.40
N GLN A 150 -7.59 -7.82 17.15
CA GLN A 150 -8.79 -8.55 17.55
C GLN A 150 -9.57 -9.01 16.33
#